data_AF-A0A960UY07-F1
#
_entry.id   AF-A0A960UY07-F1
#
_cell.length_a   1.000
_cell.length_b   1.000
_cell.length_c   1.000
_cell.angle_alpha   90.00
_cell.angle_beta   90.00
_cell.angle_gamma   90.00
#
_symmetry.space_group_name_H-M   'P 1'
#
loop_
_entity.id
_entity.type
_entity.pdbx_description
1 polymer ?
#
loop_
_entity_poly.entity_id
_entity_poly.type
_entity_poly.pdbx_seq_one_letter_code
_entity_poly.pdbx_strand_id
1 'polypeptide(L)'
;MATRRVKPKAHQIKTIDDANSALADIARLQIQLEQIDNEASIEIGKIKERAAKDGKPIRDQIEALGNSLATFGEYNKDELFGDKRTVTVSYGIFGFRKSTKIRVKKTTLELLQKLFQGDGIRIKEEVDREALKDWDESDLAQVDAAKVTEDNFFYEVDREAINQNLLNAKTA
;
A
#
# COMPACT_ATOMS: atom_id res chain seq x y z
N MET A 1 -43.29 -5.46 28.27
CA MET A 1 -42.73 -4.23 27.70
C MET A 1 -43.27 -4.07 26.28
N ALA A 2 -43.95 -2.96 25.97
CA ALA A 2 -44.56 -2.75 24.66
C ALA A 2 -43.46 -2.48 23.59
N THR A 3 -43.43 -3.28 22.53
CA THR A 3 -42.54 -3.05 21.39
C THR A 3 -43.03 -1.86 20.58
N ARG A 4 -42.27 -0.75 20.64
CA ARG A 4 -42.51 0.46 19.84
C ARG A 4 -42.24 0.14 18.37
N ARG A 5 -43.30 -0.05 17.57
CA ARG A 5 -43.19 -0.16 16.11
C ARG A 5 -42.86 1.22 15.54
N VAL A 6 -41.61 1.42 15.11
CA VAL A 6 -41.18 2.64 14.40
C VAL A 6 -41.30 2.38 12.89
N LYS A 7 -42.16 3.14 12.20
CA LYS A 7 -42.20 3.10 10.73
C LYS A 7 -40.96 3.82 10.19
N PRO A 8 -40.14 3.21 9.32
CA PRO A 8 -39.02 3.90 8.70
C PRO A 8 -39.55 5.05 7.85
N LYS A 9 -39.15 6.29 8.16
CA LYS A 9 -39.35 7.43 7.26
C LYS A 9 -38.15 7.48 6.34
N ALA A 10 -38.37 7.32 5.03
CA ALA A 10 -37.39 7.76 4.05
C ALA A 10 -37.16 9.26 4.26
N HIS A 11 -35.93 9.66 4.61
CA HIS A 11 -35.55 11.07 4.60
C HIS A 11 -35.40 11.48 3.13
N GLN A 12 -36.49 11.96 2.54
CA GLN A 12 -36.43 12.63 1.25
C GLN A 12 -35.94 14.05 1.48
N ILE A 13 -34.82 14.42 0.86
CA ILE A 13 -34.34 15.81 0.79
C ILE A 13 -35.24 16.54 -0.20
N LYS A 14 -36.00 17.55 0.25
CA LYS A 14 -36.96 18.28 -0.59
C LYS A 14 -36.61 19.75 -0.74
N THR A 15 -35.79 20.29 0.14
CA THR A 15 -35.39 21.69 0.17
C THR A 15 -33.87 21.84 0.23
N ILE A 16 -33.37 23.04 -0.07
CA ILE A 16 -31.95 23.37 0.07
C ILE A 16 -31.51 23.29 1.54
N ASP A 17 -32.38 23.67 2.48
CA ASP A 17 -32.09 23.55 3.91
C ASP A 17 -31.98 22.08 4.38
N ASP A 18 -32.81 21.19 3.81
CA ASP A 18 -32.67 19.74 4.03
C ASP A 18 -31.32 19.23 3.48
N ALA A 19 -30.90 19.71 2.32
CA ALA A 19 -29.63 19.34 1.70
C ALA A 19 -28.44 19.83 2.54
N ASN A 20 -28.48 21.09 3.01
CA ASN A 20 -27.46 21.64 3.89
C ASN A 20 -27.37 20.86 5.22
N SER A 21 -28.52 20.50 5.79
CA SER A 21 -28.57 19.67 7.00
C SER A 21 -28.00 18.26 6.76
N ALA A 22 -28.31 17.66 5.60
CA ALA A 22 -27.74 16.38 5.20
C ALA A 22 -26.21 16.45 5.03
N LEU A 23 -25.68 17.52 4.43
CA LEU A 23 -24.23 17.73 4.31
C LEU A 23 -23.56 17.88 5.69
N ALA A 24 -24.20 18.62 6.62
CA ALA A 24 -23.70 18.75 7.98
C ALA A 24 -23.68 17.40 8.73
N ASP A 25 -24.72 16.59 8.58
CA ASP A 25 -24.77 15.26 9.18
C ASP A 25 -23.75 14.30 8.54
N ILE A 26 -23.58 14.33 7.22
CA ILE A 26 -22.53 13.58 6.52
C ILE A 26 -21.15 13.96 7.08
N ALA A 27 -20.86 15.25 7.25
CA ALA A 27 -19.58 15.70 7.79
C ALA A 27 -19.34 15.18 9.22
N ARG A 28 -20.37 15.24 10.09
CA ARG A 28 -20.29 14.69 11.46
C ARG A 28 -20.03 13.19 11.46
N LEU A 29 -20.72 12.44 10.60
CA LEU A 29 -20.53 11.00 10.45
C LEU A 29 -19.14 10.66 9.92
N GLN A 30 -18.61 11.44 8.97
CA GLN A 30 -17.23 11.28 8.49
C GLN A 30 -16.21 11.49 9.60
N ILE A 31 -16.40 12.49 10.46
CA ILE A 31 -15.51 12.73 11.62
C ILE A 31 -15.59 11.56 12.61
N GLN A 32 -16.79 11.04 12.89
CA GLN A 32 -16.96 9.87 13.76
C GLN A 32 -16.29 8.62 13.18
N LEU A 33 -16.42 8.40 11.87
CA LEU A 33 -15.75 7.29 11.19
C LEU A 33 -14.23 7.42 11.28
N GLU A 34 -13.70 8.62 11.03
CA GLU A 34 -12.27 8.90 11.14
C GLU A 34 -11.74 8.68 12.56
N GLN A 35 -12.52 9.01 13.60
CA GLN A 35 -12.15 8.71 14.99
C GLN A 35 -12.04 7.20 15.25
N ILE A 36 -13.02 6.42 14.78
CA ILE A 36 -13.01 4.96 14.92
C ILE A 36 -11.79 4.37 14.18
N ASP A 37 -11.53 4.82 12.97
CA ASP A 37 -10.40 4.33 12.16
C ASP A 37 -9.04 4.71 12.77
N ASN A 38 -8.95 5.90 13.37
CA ASN A 38 -7.76 6.36 14.08
C ASN A 38 -7.50 5.54 15.35
N GLU A 39 -8.54 5.25 16.14
CA GLU A 39 -8.43 4.37 17.31
C GLU A 39 -7.95 2.97 16.91
N ALA A 40 -8.53 2.39 15.87
CA ALA A 40 -8.11 1.10 15.33
C ALA A 40 -6.64 1.14 14.88
N SER A 41 -6.23 2.21 14.20
CA SER A 41 -4.86 2.40 13.73
C SER A 41 -3.86 2.48 14.89
N ILE A 42 -4.22 3.17 15.99
CA ILE A 42 -3.42 3.23 17.22
C ILE A 42 -3.25 1.84 17.82
N GLU A 43 -4.32 1.05 17.95
CA GLU A 43 -4.25 -0.29 18.50
C GLU A 43 -3.43 -1.24 17.62
N ILE A 44 -3.58 -1.19 16.30
CA ILE A 44 -2.73 -1.92 15.36
C ILE A 44 -1.26 -1.53 15.54
N GLY A 45 -0.97 -0.24 15.74
CA GLY A 45 0.36 0.26 16.05
C GLY A 45 0.95 -0.39 17.29
N LYS A 46 0.21 -0.39 18.40
CA LYS A 46 0.63 -1.04 19.67
C LYS A 46 0.89 -2.53 19.50
N ILE A 47 0.04 -3.23 18.75
CA ILE A 47 0.21 -4.66 18.47
C ILE A 47 1.49 -4.90 17.67
N LYS A 48 1.75 -4.10 16.63
CA LYS A 48 2.96 -4.19 15.81
C LYS A 48 4.22 -3.92 16.65
N GLU A 49 4.19 -2.90 17.50
CA GLU A 49 5.31 -2.56 18.38
C GLU A 49 5.61 -3.69 19.36
N ARG A 50 4.59 -4.25 20.01
CA ARG A 50 4.73 -5.40 20.92
C ARG A 50 5.30 -6.62 20.17
N ALA A 51 4.75 -6.96 19.01
CA ALA A 51 5.23 -8.08 18.21
C ALA A 51 6.69 -7.89 17.72
N ALA A 52 7.08 -6.64 17.42
CA ALA A 52 8.46 -6.32 17.08
C ALA A 52 9.39 -6.51 18.28
N LYS A 53 9.02 -5.96 19.45
CA LYS A 53 9.77 -6.04 20.70
C LYS A 53 9.94 -7.48 21.18
N ASP A 54 8.85 -8.22 21.30
CA ASP A 54 8.85 -9.59 21.83
C ASP A 54 9.49 -10.58 20.83
N GLY A 55 9.29 -10.34 19.53
CA GLY A 55 9.91 -11.15 18.48
C GLY A 55 11.40 -10.88 18.29
N LYS A 56 11.92 -9.71 18.71
CA LYS A 56 13.34 -9.35 18.55
C LYS A 56 14.29 -10.38 19.15
N PRO A 57 14.24 -10.75 20.44
CA PRO A 57 15.18 -11.70 21.03
C PRO A 57 15.15 -13.07 20.34
N ILE A 58 13.97 -13.52 19.87
CA ILE A 58 13.84 -14.79 19.14
C ILE A 58 14.50 -14.70 17.76
N ARG A 59 14.29 -13.60 17.03
CA ARG A 59 14.96 -13.35 15.74
C ARG A 59 16.48 -13.25 15.92
N ASP A 60 16.94 -12.55 16.94
CA ASP A 60 18.36 -12.41 17.27
C ASP A 60 18.98 -13.79 17.59
N GLN A 61 18.26 -14.68 18.31
CA GLN A 61 18.70 -16.05 18.56
C GLN A 61 18.76 -16.90 17.30
N ILE A 62 17.77 -16.80 16.42
CA ILE A 62 17.76 -17.49 15.12
C ILE A 62 18.95 -17.04 14.27
N GLU A 63 19.22 -15.74 14.22
CA GLU A 63 20.36 -15.17 13.50
C GLU A 63 21.69 -15.64 14.09
N ALA A 64 21.83 -15.62 15.43
CA ALA A 64 23.03 -16.10 16.11
C ALA A 64 23.31 -17.58 15.80
N LEU A 65 22.29 -18.44 15.88
CA LEU A 65 22.41 -19.86 15.52
C LEU A 65 22.74 -20.06 14.04
N GLY A 66 22.12 -19.28 13.15
CA GLY A 66 22.43 -19.29 11.73
C GLY A 66 23.89 -18.91 11.45
N ASN A 67 24.40 -17.88 12.13
CA ASN A 67 25.79 -17.46 12.03
C ASN A 67 26.75 -18.52 12.58
N SER A 68 26.42 -19.16 13.71
CA SER A 68 27.21 -20.28 14.22
C SER A 68 27.25 -21.45 13.23
N LEU A 69 26.13 -21.77 12.58
CA LEU A 69 26.07 -22.81 11.56
C LEU A 69 26.88 -22.43 10.31
N ALA A 70 26.87 -21.16 9.92
CA ALA A 70 27.69 -20.64 8.83
C ALA A 70 29.19 -20.79 9.15
N THR A 71 29.63 -20.34 10.33
CA THR A 71 31.02 -20.48 10.78
C THR A 71 31.46 -21.95 10.82
N PHE A 72 30.60 -22.84 11.33
CA PHE A 72 30.87 -24.28 11.32
C PHE A 72 31.03 -24.83 9.90
N GLY A 73 30.15 -24.45 8.98
CA GLY A 73 30.22 -24.86 7.58
C GLY A 73 31.43 -24.28 6.82
N GLU A 74 31.87 -23.07 7.17
CA GLU A 74 33.07 -22.45 6.60
C GLU A 74 34.37 -23.09 7.12
N TYR A 75 34.45 -23.39 8.41
CA TYR A 75 35.64 -24.00 9.01
C TYR A 75 35.85 -25.45 8.54
N ASN A 76 34.77 -26.22 8.41
CA ASN A 76 34.81 -27.63 8.03
C ASN A 76 34.45 -27.86 6.55
N LYS A 77 34.75 -26.87 5.70
CA LYS A 77 34.20 -26.82 4.34
C LYS A 77 34.61 -28.01 3.48
N ASP A 78 35.88 -28.36 3.51
CA ASP A 78 36.44 -29.43 2.67
C ASP A 78 35.95 -30.80 3.12
N GLU A 79 35.76 -31.00 4.43
CA GLU A 79 35.26 -32.24 5.02
C GLU A 79 33.75 -32.44 4.77
N LEU A 80 32.95 -31.40 4.98
CA LEU A 80 31.49 -31.50 4.93
C LEU A 80 30.92 -31.45 3.51
N PHE A 81 31.54 -30.71 2.58
CA PHE A 81 30.90 -30.33 1.33
C PHE A 81 31.54 -30.87 0.05
N GLY A 82 32.56 -31.75 0.17
CA GLY A 82 33.29 -32.43 -0.92
C GLY A 82 32.84 -32.11 -2.36
N ASP A 83 32.24 -33.09 -3.04
CA ASP A 83 31.58 -32.86 -4.34
C ASP A 83 30.15 -32.31 -4.20
N LYS A 84 29.48 -32.66 -3.09
CA LYS A 84 28.11 -32.27 -2.79
C LYS A 84 28.12 -31.06 -1.86
N ARG A 85 27.76 -29.89 -2.41
CA ARG A 85 27.72 -28.62 -1.67
C ARG A 85 26.58 -28.49 -0.65
N THR A 86 25.95 -29.59 -0.24
CA THR A 86 24.80 -29.62 0.68
C THR A 86 24.89 -30.85 1.57
N VAL A 87 24.64 -30.64 2.87
CA VAL A 87 24.55 -31.68 3.89
C VAL A 87 23.10 -31.76 4.39
N THR A 88 22.58 -32.97 4.48
CA THR A 88 21.23 -33.26 5.02
C THR A 88 21.36 -33.85 6.42
N VAL A 89 20.57 -33.33 7.35
CA VAL A 89 20.47 -33.77 8.74
C VAL A 89 19.01 -34.01 9.11
N SER A 90 18.74 -34.58 10.30
CA SER A 90 17.39 -34.98 10.72
C SER A 90 16.35 -33.86 10.70
N TYR A 91 16.77 -32.60 10.90
CA TYR A 91 15.88 -31.45 11.01
C TYR A 91 16.05 -30.41 9.88
N GLY A 92 16.81 -30.74 8.82
CA GLY A 92 16.96 -29.82 7.70
C GLY A 92 18.19 -30.07 6.83
N ILE A 93 18.55 -29.03 6.08
CA ILE A 93 19.69 -29.03 5.18
C ILE A 93 20.48 -27.73 5.35
N PHE A 94 21.79 -27.80 5.12
CA PHE A 94 22.65 -26.62 5.05
C PHE A 94 23.75 -26.83 4.02
N GLY A 95 24.29 -25.74 3.48
CA GLY A 95 25.40 -25.81 2.55
C GLY A 95 25.57 -24.58 1.68
N PHE A 96 26.46 -24.69 0.69
CA PHE A 96 26.87 -23.56 -0.12
C PHE A 96 26.22 -23.56 -1.50
N ARG A 97 25.53 -22.48 -1.84
CA ARG A 97 25.06 -22.25 -3.21
C ARG A 97 26.05 -21.41 -4.00
N LYS A 98 26.33 -21.78 -5.26
CA LYS A 98 26.94 -20.86 -6.23
C LYS A 98 25.84 -20.02 -6.86
N SER A 99 25.94 -18.69 -6.77
CA SER A 99 25.04 -17.76 -7.46
C SER A 99 25.85 -16.70 -8.17
N THR A 100 25.47 -16.37 -9.39
CA THR A 100 26.07 -15.27 -10.16
C THR A 100 25.17 -14.06 -10.03
N LYS A 101 25.72 -12.93 -9.56
CA LYS A 101 25.01 -11.65 -9.50
C LYS A 101 25.64 -10.70 -10.50
N ILE A 102 24.82 -10.08 -11.33
CA ILE A 102 25.25 -9.00 -12.22
C ILE A 102 25.29 -7.71 -11.41
N ARG A 103 26.43 -7.03 -11.38
CA ARG A 103 26.58 -5.71 -10.77
C ARG A 103 26.51 -4.66 -11.86
N VAL A 104 25.63 -3.68 -11.69
CA VAL A 104 25.48 -2.55 -12.62
C VAL A 104 26.10 -1.29 -12.01
N LYS A 105 26.65 -0.43 -12.87
CA LYS A 105 27.15 0.91 -12.52
C LYS A 105 26.20 1.96 -13.09
N LYS A 106 26.32 3.21 -12.64
CA LYS A 106 25.55 4.33 -13.19
C LYS A 106 25.71 4.47 -14.71
N THR A 107 26.88 4.14 -15.24
CA THR A 107 27.20 4.17 -16.68
C THR A 107 26.64 2.98 -17.46
N THR A 108 26.12 1.93 -16.79
CA THR A 108 25.68 0.71 -17.48
C THR A 108 24.51 0.98 -18.42
N LEU A 109 23.52 1.78 -18.02
CA LEU A 109 22.37 2.10 -18.89
C LEU A 109 22.82 2.76 -20.19
N GLU A 110 23.67 3.78 -20.10
CA GLU A 110 24.19 4.52 -21.25
C GLU A 110 25.03 3.63 -22.18
N LEU A 111 25.86 2.73 -21.61
CA LEU A 111 26.64 1.78 -22.38
C LEU A 111 25.76 0.71 -23.06
N LEU A 112 24.69 0.25 -22.41
CA LEU A 112 23.73 -0.67 -23.04
C LEU A 112 23.03 -0.02 -24.24
N GLN A 113 22.65 1.25 -24.14
CA GLN A 113 22.08 2.00 -25.26
C GLN A 113 23.10 2.16 -26.41
N LYS A 114 24.33 2.57 -26.10
CA LYS A 114 25.36 2.89 -27.11
C LYS A 114 25.97 1.66 -27.79
N LEU A 115 26.26 0.61 -27.01
CA LEU A 115 27.06 -0.53 -27.46
C LEU A 115 26.21 -1.76 -27.78
N PHE A 116 25.03 -1.87 -27.19
CA PHE A 116 24.18 -3.06 -27.26
C PHE A 116 22.77 -2.76 -27.77
N GLN A 117 22.55 -1.56 -28.36
CA GLN A 117 21.27 -1.16 -28.96
C GLN A 117 20.07 -1.29 -28.00
N GLY A 118 20.33 -1.20 -26.69
CA GLY A 118 19.30 -1.36 -25.66
C GLY A 118 19.00 -2.78 -25.23
N ASP A 119 19.74 -3.80 -25.69
CA ASP A 119 19.65 -5.15 -25.10
C ASP A 119 19.96 -5.09 -23.60
N GLY A 120 19.17 -5.80 -22.79
CA GLY A 120 19.21 -5.71 -21.33
C GLY A 120 18.56 -4.46 -20.72
N ILE A 121 17.92 -3.59 -21.50
CA ILE A 121 17.09 -2.48 -21.01
C ILE A 121 15.63 -2.90 -20.98
N ARG A 122 14.97 -2.71 -19.83
CA ARG A 122 13.53 -2.91 -19.70
C ARG A 122 12.80 -1.58 -19.84
N ILE A 123 11.94 -1.47 -20.85
CA ILE A 123 11.06 -0.32 -21.08
C ILE A 123 9.65 -0.67 -20.59
N LYS A 124 9.00 0.26 -19.90
CA LYS A 124 7.57 0.16 -19.53
C LYS A 124 6.86 1.32 -20.21
N GLU A 125 6.02 1.02 -21.19
CA GLU A 125 5.20 2.01 -21.88
C GLU A 125 3.82 2.06 -21.21
N GLU A 126 3.33 3.27 -20.95
CA GLU A 126 2.00 3.54 -20.43
C GLU A 126 1.37 4.64 -21.29
N VAL A 127 0.05 4.61 -21.41
CA VAL A 127 -0.68 5.62 -22.18
C VAL A 127 -0.65 6.94 -21.42
N ASP A 128 -0.09 7.97 -22.05
CA ASP A 128 -0.16 9.34 -21.54
C ASP A 128 -1.54 9.92 -21.84
N ARG A 129 -2.47 9.71 -20.90
CA ARG A 129 -3.83 10.26 -21.02
C ARG A 129 -3.88 11.78 -20.98
N GLU A 130 -2.88 12.44 -20.41
CA GLU A 130 -2.85 13.90 -20.36
C GLU A 130 -2.56 14.45 -21.75
N ALA A 131 -1.57 13.89 -22.46
CA ALA A 131 -1.28 14.26 -23.84
C ALA A 131 -2.46 13.98 -24.79
N LEU A 132 -3.22 12.90 -24.55
CA LEU A 132 -4.40 12.56 -25.35
C LEU A 132 -5.60 13.51 -25.14
N LYS A 133 -5.62 14.34 -24.09
CA LYS A 133 -6.71 15.33 -23.88
C LYS A 133 -6.78 16.35 -25.01
N ASP A 134 -5.64 16.71 -25.59
CA ASP A 134 -5.53 17.73 -26.63
C ASP A 134 -5.75 17.18 -28.04
N TRP A 135 -5.89 15.86 -28.19
CA TRP A 135 -6.15 15.23 -29.49
C TRP A 135 -7.60 15.43 -29.93
N ASP A 136 -7.82 15.48 -31.23
CA ASP A 136 -9.17 15.46 -31.79
C ASP A 136 -9.77 14.05 -31.73
N GLU A 137 -11.09 13.96 -31.90
CA GLU A 137 -11.82 12.70 -31.80
C GLU A 137 -11.49 11.70 -32.92
N SER A 138 -11.08 12.20 -34.10
CA SER A 138 -10.69 11.34 -35.23
C SER A 138 -9.37 10.65 -34.93
N ASP A 139 -8.40 11.36 -34.36
CA ASP A 139 -7.11 10.81 -33.96
C ASP A 139 -7.23 9.89 -32.74
N LEU A 140 -8.10 10.21 -31.77
CA LEU A 140 -8.41 9.32 -30.66
C LEU A 140 -9.08 8.02 -31.13
N ALA A 141 -10.02 8.10 -32.06
CA ALA A 141 -10.71 6.93 -32.60
C ALA A 141 -9.76 5.97 -33.33
N GLN A 142 -8.71 6.48 -33.98
CA GLN A 142 -7.69 5.65 -34.65
C GLN A 142 -6.90 4.76 -33.67
N VAL A 143 -6.87 5.11 -32.38
CA VAL A 143 -6.17 4.36 -31.32
C VAL A 143 -7.14 3.72 -30.31
N ASP A 144 -8.41 3.55 -30.69
CA ASP A 144 -9.47 3.01 -29.84
C ASP A 144 -9.67 3.79 -28.52
N ALA A 145 -9.37 5.09 -28.55
CA ALA A 145 -9.63 6.02 -27.44
C ALA A 145 -10.84 6.92 -27.77
N ALA A 146 -11.52 7.41 -26.74
CA ALA A 146 -12.62 8.35 -26.88
C ALA A 146 -12.65 9.32 -25.71
N LYS A 147 -13.06 10.56 -25.98
CA LYS A 147 -13.47 11.50 -24.95
C LYS A 147 -14.87 11.11 -24.47
N VAL A 148 -14.97 10.70 -23.21
CA VAL A 148 -16.25 10.41 -22.56
C VAL A 148 -16.53 11.54 -21.59
N THR A 149 -17.57 12.32 -21.88
CA THR A 149 -18.06 13.35 -20.97
C THR A 149 -19.16 12.76 -20.11
N GLU A 150 -18.93 12.72 -18.81
CA GLU A 150 -19.93 12.33 -17.82
C GLU A 150 -20.33 13.54 -16.99
N ASP A 151 -21.63 13.78 -16.86
CA ASP A 151 -22.19 14.78 -15.96
C ASP A 151 -22.75 14.06 -14.72
N ASN A 152 -21.87 13.87 -13.73
CA ASN A 152 -22.15 13.11 -12.52
C ASN A 152 -22.42 14.06 -11.35
N PHE A 153 -23.49 13.80 -10.60
CA PHE A 153 -23.74 14.49 -9.35
C PHE A 153 -22.59 14.28 -8.35
N PHE A 154 -22.17 15.36 -7.69
CA PHE A 154 -21.18 15.32 -6.62
C PHE A 154 -21.65 16.10 -5.40
N TYR A 155 -21.03 15.83 -4.25
CA TYR A 155 -21.15 16.65 -3.06
C TYR A 155 -19.79 16.75 -2.39
N GLU A 156 -19.53 17.89 -1.75
CA GLU A 156 -18.36 18.11 -0.91
C GLU A 156 -18.83 18.69 0.41
N VAL A 157 -18.19 18.27 1.51
CA VAL A 157 -18.49 18.78 2.84
C VAL A 157 -17.38 19.75 3.27
N ASP A 158 -17.77 20.93 3.73
CA ASP A 158 -16.85 21.87 4.36
C ASP A 158 -16.55 21.42 5.80
N ARG A 159 -15.43 20.71 5.95
CA ARG A 159 -15.00 20.17 7.25
C ARG A 159 -14.59 21.26 8.23
N GLU A 160 -14.03 22.37 7.75
CA GLU A 160 -13.56 23.45 8.61
C GLU A 160 -14.74 24.18 9.27
N ALA A 161 -15.77 24.49 8.48
CA ALA A 161 -17.00 25.10 9.00
C ALA A 161 -17.68 24.22 10.06
N ILE A 162 -17.70 22.91 9.87
CA ILE A 162 -18.29 21.96 10.83
C ILE A 162 -17.46 21.85 12.10
N ASN A 163 -16.13 21.81 12.00
CA ASN A 163 -15.26 21.80 13.17
C ASN A 163 -15.41 23.07 14.02
N GLN A 164 -15.50 24.24 13.39
CA GLN A 164 -15.76 25.51 14.09
C GLN A 164 -17.13 25.51 14.77
N ASN A 165 -18.16 24.98 14.11
CA ASN A 165 -19.50 24.85 14.69
C ASN A 165 -19.49 23.92 15.92
N LEU A 166 -18.81 22.77 15.84
CA LEU A 166 -18.66 21.84 16.97
C LEU A 166 -17.87 22.44 18.14
N LEU A 167 -16.85 23.26 17.86
CA LEU A 167 -16.09 23.96 18.90
C LEU A 167 -16.95 25.03 19.59
N ASN A 168 -17.66 25.85 18.82
CA ASN A 168 -18.54 26.88 19.34
C ASN A 168 -19.69 26.29 20.19
N ALA A 169 -20.25 25.16 19.76
CA ALA A 169 -21.30 24.44 20.50
C ALA A 169 -20.82 23.79 21.81
N LYS A 170 -19.51 23.57 22.00
CA LYS A 170 -18.94 23.07 23.27
C LYS A 170 -18.57 24.19 24.25
N THR A 171 -18.56 25.44 23.78
CA THR A 171 -18.10 26.62 24.54
C THR A 171 -19.26 27.51 25.01
N ALA A 172 -20.49 27.18 24.62
CA ALA A 172 -21.74 27.80 25.06
C ALA A 172 -22.49 26.88 26.04
#